data_AF-A0A2V8UT39-F1
#
_entry.id   AF-A0A2V8UT39-F1
#
_cell.length_a   1.000
_cell.length_b   1.000
_cell.length_c   1.000
_cell.angle_alpha   90.00
_cell.angle_beta   90.00
_cell.angle_gamma   90.00
#
_symmetry.space_group_name_H-M   'P 1'
#
loop_
_entity.id
_entity.type
_entity.pdbx_description
1 polymer ?
#
loop_
_entity_poly.entity_id
_entity_poly.type
_entity_poly.pdbx_seq_one_letter_code
_entity_poly.pdbx_strand_id
1 'polypeptide(L)'
;MAVLWTFFEDYGLKPDEIETECDGLSTGDFTHVRCSAYETNDPYSDVTVHEAAHLLHYLKPEHNGLHVRRGQERFVDVEFRYRELFAFACEAYSRVTRHRDRQSRISFAEKMQEDAFSFPTGHIEEVAALVLAAARARNGWRVIHEASVIHEIRRHVKTVGR
;
A
#
# COMPACT_ATOMS: atom_id res chain seq x y z
N MET A 1 -3.76 7.95 4.97
CA MET A 1 -2.95 7.85 6.21
C MET A 1 -3.27 6.63 7.09
N ALA A 2 -4.54 6.24 7.29
CA ALA A 2 -4.88 5.06 8.12
C ALA A 2 -4.26 3.72 7.62
N VAL A 3 -4.05 3.57 6.31
CA VAL A 3 -3.49 2.35 5.71
C VAL A 3 -2.00 2.17 6.06
N LEU A 4 -1.20 3.24 6.00
CA LEU A 4 0.21 3.21 6.36
C LEU A 4 0.41 3.02 7.86
N TRP A 5 -0.52 3.55 8.66
CA TRP A 5 -0.49 3.44 10.11
C TRP A 5 -0.55 1.98 10.60
N THR A 6 -1.32 1.13 9.91
CA THR A 6 -1.41 -0.31 10.26
C THR A 6 -0.04 -0.99 10.19
N PHE A 7 0.82 -0.58 9.27
CA PHE A 7 2.18 -1.10 9.20
C PHE A 7 3.03 -0.62 10.35
N PHE A 8 3.00 0.68 10.67
CA PHE A 8 3.80 1.23 11.76
C PHE A 8 3.38 0.67 13.13
N GLU A 9 2.08 0.43 13.36
CA GLU A 9 1.57 -0.25 14.56
C GLU A 9 2.09 -1.69 14.68
N ASP A 10 2.23 -2.43 13.58
CA ASP A 10 2.81 -3.78 13.58
C ASP A 10 4.29 -3.78 14.05
N TYR A 11 4.98 -2.63 14.04
CA TYR A 11 6.32 -2.43 14.63
C TYR A 11 6.32 -1.65 15.95
N GLY A 12 5.15 -1.38 16.53
CA GLY A 12 5.02 -0.72 17.84
C GLY A 12 5.26 0.79 17.83
N LEU A 13 5.26 1.43 16.66
CA LEU A 13 5.34 2.89 16.55
C LEU A 13 3.97 3.51 16.85
N LYS A 14 3.94 4.63 17.60
CA LYS A 14 2.71 5.35 17.98
C LYS A 14 2.52 6.65 17.18
N PRO A 15 1.26 7.06 16.89
CA PRO A 15 1.01 8.17 15.96
C PRO A 15 1.54 9.51 16.51
N ASP A 16 1.54 9.60 17.83
CA ASP A 16 1.88 10.78 18.62
C ASP A 16 3.39 11.12 18.60
N GLU A 17 4.23 10.21 18.09
CA GLU A 17 5.69 10.35 18.04
C GLU A 17 6.20 10.93 16.71
N ILE A 18 5.29 11.19 15.76
CA ILE A 18 5.65 11.72 14.43
C ILE A 18 4.84 13.00 14.18
N GLU A 19 5.44 14.16 14.39
CA GLU A 19 4.87 15.43 13.92
C GLU A 19 4.90 15.47 12.39
N THR A 20 3.74 15.27 11.77
CA THR A 20 3.57 15.40 10.31
C THR A 20 2.75 16.64 9.98
N GLU A 21 3.38 17.81 9.95
CA GLU A 21 2.98 18.87 9.01
C GLU A 21 3.64 18.54 7.66
N CYS A 22 3.11 17.55 6.93
CA CYS A 22 3.75 17.05 5.73
C CYS A 22 3.22 17.71 4.45
N ASP A 23 3.94 18.71 3.93
CA ASP A 23 3.98 19.02 2.49
C ASP A 23 4.90 18.02 1.72
N GLY A 24 5.03 16.80 2.25
CA GLY A 24 5.90 15.78 1.70
C GLY A 24 6.38 14.69 2.66
N LEU A 25 6.92 13.62 2.09
CA LEU A 25 7.68 12.58 2.79
C LEU A 25 9.13 12.61 2.30
N SER A 26 10.09 12.71 3.22
CA SER A 26 11.51 12.61 2.90
C SER A 26 12.18 11.51 3.72
N THR A 27 12.96 10.65 3.06
CA THR A 27 13.85 9.70 3.75
C THR A 27 15.30 10.13 3.52
N GLY A 28 15.76 11.10 4.32
CA GLY A 28 17.10 11.69 4.18
C GLY A 28 17.32 12.35 2.83
N ASP A 29 18.55 12.31 2.30
CA ASP A 29 18.90 12.98 1.04
C ASP A 29 18.37 12.30 -0.22
N PHE A 30 17.72 11.13 -0.11
CA PHE A 30 17.53 10.20 -1.23
C PHE A 30 16.12 10.19 -1.84
N THR A 31 15.11 10.74 -1.18
CA THR A 31 13.73 10.74 -1.70
C THR A 31 12.96 11.89 -1.07
N HIS A 32 12.36 12.75 -1.90
CA HIS A 32 11.49 13.85 -1.47
C HIS A 32 10.19 13.75 -2.25
N VAL A 33 9.09 13.43 -1.58
CA VAL A 33 7.73 13.54 -2.11
C VAL A 33 7.25 14.93 -1.76
N ARG A 34 6.74 15.72 -2.71
CA ARG A 34 6.05 16.98 -2.41
C ARG A 34 4.56 16.79 -2.63
N CYS A 35 3.76 16.85 -1.57
CA CYS A 35 2.32 16.65 -1.65
C CYS A 35 1.63 17.71 -2.52
N SER A 36 2.07 18.97 -2.42
CA SER A 36 1.57 20.11 -3.22
C SER A 36 1.89 20.05 -4.72
N ALA A 37 2.82 19.20 -5.15
CA ALA A 37 3.18 19.07 -6.57
C ALA A 37 2.20 18.20 -7.37
N TYR A 38 1.28 17.50 -6.70
CA TYR A 38 0.38 16.51 -7.30
C TYR A 38 -1.09 16.80 -6.97
N GLU A 39 -1.51 18.06 -7.11
CA GLU A 39 -2.94 18.37 -7.10
C GLU A 39 -3.62 17.69 -8.29
N THR A 40 -4.39 16.65 -7.98
CA THR A 40 -5.24 15.93 -8.93
C THR A 40 -6.67 15.95 -8.41
N ASN A 41 -7.62 16.16 -9.32
CA ASN A 41 -9.04 16.01 -9.02
C ASN A 41 -9.53 14.56 -9.20
N ASP A 42 -8.61 13.61 -9.38
CA ASP A 42 -8.96 12.18 -9.45
C ASP A 42 -9.51 11.73 -8.10
N PRO A 43 -10.75 11.20 -8.06
CA PRO A 43 -11.38 10.82 -6.80
C PRO A 43 -10.64 9.70 -6.06
N TYR A 44 -9.86 8.87 -6.78
CA TYR A 44 -9.09 7.73 -6.28
C TYR A 44 -7.62 8.04 -6.04
N SER A 45 -7.11 9.19 -6.47
CA SER A 45 -5.69 9.50 -6.28
C SER A 45 -5.37 10.04 -4.88
N ASP A 46 -4.23 9.59 -4.38
CA ASP A 46 -3.59 9.94 -3.11
C ASP A 46 -2.09 9.67 -3.25
N VAL A 47 -1.41 10.51 -4.05
CA VAL A 47 0.02 10.36 -4.39
C VAL A 47 0.90 10.29 -3.13
N THR A 48 0.48 10.91 -2.03
CA THR A 48 1.21 10.79 -0.75
C THR A 48 1.22 9.34 -0.26
N VAL A 49 0.08 8.66 -0.32
CA VAL A 49 -0.01 7.23 0.04
C VAL A 49 0.72 6.36 -0.97
N HIS A 50 0.67 6.70 -2.26
CA HIS A 50 1.43 6.00 -3.30
C HIS A 50 2.93 5.97 -2.99
N GLU A 51 3.52 7.15 -2.79
CA GLU A 51 4.96 7.26 -2.55
C GLU A 51 5.36 6.69 -1.19
N ALA A 52 4.51 6.83 -0.17
CA ALA A 52 4.73 6.18 1.11
C ALA A 52 4.76 4.64 0.99
N ALA A 53 3.90 4.06 0.13
CA ALA A 53 3.92 2.63 -0.15
C ALA A 53 5.23 2.19 -0.83
N HIS A 54 5.82 3.03 -1.69
CA HIS A 54 7.17 2.82 -2.20
C HIS A 54 8.22 2.87 -1.10
N LEU A 55 8.17 3.83 -0.19
CA LEU A 55 9.11 3.89 0.95
C LEU A 55 9.04 2.62 1.80
N LEU A 56 7.85 2.10 2.08
CA LEU A 56 7.69 0.85 2.81
C LEU A 56 8.31 -0.36 2.07
N HIS A 57 8.33 -0.36 0.74
CA HIS A 57 9.08 -1.34 -0.03
C HIS A 57 10.60 -1.13 0.06
N TYR A 58 11.10 0.11 0.06
CA TYR A 58 12.54 0.37 0.04
C TYR A 58 13.23 0.30 1.40
N LEU A 59 12.54 0.68 2.47
CA LEU A 59 13.14 0.79 3.79
C LEU A 59 13.30 -0.58 4.45
N LYS A 60 14.44 -0.75 5.12
CA LYS A 60 14.72 -1.89 5.99
C LYS A 60 14.45 -1.49 7.44
N PRO A 61 13.62 -2.22 8.20
CA PRO A 61 13.35 -1.86 9.59
C PRO A 61 14.62 -1.93 10.45
N GLU A 62 15.56 -2.84 10.13
CA GLU A 62 16.87 -2.94 10.80
C GLU A 62 17.67 -1.63 10.76
N HIS A 63 17.64 -0.89 9.63
CA HIS A 63 18.34 0.38 9.50
C HIS A 63 17.71 1.51 10.31
N ASN A 64 16.50 1.30 10.82
CA ASN A 64 15.74 2.24 11.64
C ASN A 64 15.65 1.80 13.11
N GLY A 65 16.49 0.82 13.51
CA GLY A 65 16.54 0.32 14.89
C GLY A 65 15.31 -0.51 15.31
N LEU A 66 14.47 -0.92 14.37
CA LEU A 66 13.28 -1.72 14.66
C LEU A 66 13.61 -3.22 14.69
N HIS A 67 12.95 -3.94 15.60
CA HIS A 67 13.09 -5.38 15.70
C HIS A 67 12.38 -6.06 14.53
N VAL A 68 13.13 -6.78 13.69
CA VAL A 68 12.59 -7.55 12.56
C VAL A 68 12.36 -9.00 12.93
N ARG A 69 11.32 -9.60 12.34
CA ARG A 69 11.11 -11.05 12.41
C ARG A 69 12.20 -11.76 11.59
N ARG A 70 12.57 -12.97 12.00
CA ARG A 70 13.59 -13.76 11.28
C ARG A 70 13.16 -13.99 9.82
N GLY A 71 13.97 -13.47 8.87
CA GLY A 71 13.73 -13.60 7.43
C GLY A 71 13.00 -12.42 6.78
N GLN A 72 12.69 -11.37 7.54
CA GLN A 72 12.05 -10.16 7.05
C GLN A 72 13.09 -9.08 6.75
N GLU A 73 13.24 -8.71 5.48
CA GLU A 73 14.26 -7.73 5.06
C GLU A 73 13.69 -6.29 4.95
N ARG A 74 12.40 -6.16 4.63
CA ARG A 74 11.73 -4.87 4.37
C ARG A 74 10.49 -4.71 5.27
N PHE A 75 9.94 -3.49 5.33
CA PHE A 75 8.65 -3.28 6.01
C PHE A 75 7.52 -4.06 5.34
N VAL A 76 7.63 -4.26 4.02
CA VAL A 76 6.70 -5.03 3.19
C VAL A 76 7.51 -5.83 2.17
N ASP A 77 7.39 -7.16 2.20
CA ASP A 77 8.06 -8.05 1.26
C ASP A 77 7.25 -8.19 -0.05
N VAL A 78 7.08 -7.06 -0.74
CA VAL A 78 6.48 -6.98 -2.07
C VAL A 78 7.53 -7.33 -3.13
N GLU A 79 7.20 -8.20 -4.11
CA GLU A 79 8.12 -8.42 -5.24
C GLU A 79 8.32 -7.12 -6.02
N PHE A 80 9.54 -6.85 -6.50
CA PHE A 80 9.83 -5.61 -7.24
C PHE A 80 8.90 -5.38 -8.45
N ARG A 81 8.42 -6.45 -9.10
CA ARG A 81 7.45 -6.36 -10.21
C ARG A 81 6.04 -5.94 -9.78
N TYR A 82 5.67 -6.13 -8.51
CA TYR A 82 4.37 -5.79 -7.94
C TYR A 82 4.38 -4.48 -7.13
N ARG A 83 5.53 -3.80 -6.99
CA ARG A 83 5.65 -2.58 -6.18
C ARG A 83 4.70 -1.46 -6.64
N GLU A 84 4.49 -1.34 -7.96
CA GLU A 84 3.62 -0.31 -8.56
C GLU A 84 2.16 -0.66 -8.32
N LEU A 85 1.78 -1.92 -8.59
CA LEU A 85 0.43 -2.43 -8.31
C LEU A 85 0.08 -2.24 -6.83
N PHE A 86 1.03 -2.54 -5.94
CA PHE A 86 0.88 -2.33 -4.51
C PHE A 86 0.65 -0.86 -4.15
N ALA A 87 1.46 0.04 -4.70
CA ALA A 87 1.34 1.48 -4.46
C ALA A 87 0.01 2.04 -4.99
N PHE A 88 -0.38 1.72 -6.23
CA PHE A 88 -1.67 2.12 -6.79
C PHE A 88 -2.86 1.56 -6.00
N ALA A 89 -2.79 0.31 -5.54
CA ALA A 89 -3.84 -0.26 -4.71
C ALA A 89 -3.94 0.43 -3.34
N CYS A 90 -2.81 0.76 -2.71
CA CYS A 90 -2.79 1.54 -1.47
C CYS A 90 -3.37 2.94 -1.66
N GLU A 91 -2.99 3.61 -2.75
CA GLU A 91 -3.46 4.93 -3.16
C GLU A 91 -4.99 4.96 -3.30
N ALA A 92 -5.55 4.09 -4.12
CA ALA A 92 -6.98 4.04 -4.34
C ALA A 92 -7.76 3.56 -3.11
N TYR A 93 -7.25 2.56 -2.40
CA TYR A 93 -7.91 2.03 -1.21
C TYR A 93 -7.91 3.04 -0.04
N SER A 94 -6.89 3.88 0.07
CA SER A 94 -6.86 5.02 1.00
C SER A 94 -8.12 5.89 0.82
N ARG A 95 -8.49 6.21 -0.43
CA ARG A 95 -9.70 6.98 -0.75
C ARG A 95 -10.98 6.22 -0.40
N VAL A 96 -11.04 4.92 -0.73
CA VAL A 96 -12.18 4.05 -0.34
C VAL A 96 -12.42 4.08 1.17
N THR A 97 -11.37 3.98 1.99
CA THR A 97 -11.53 3.91 3.46
C THR A 97 -12.11 5.18 4.09
N ARG A 98 -12.17 6.30 3.36
CA ARG A 98 -12.79 7.55 3.82
C ARG A 98 -14.32 7.47 3.89
N HIS A 99 -14.94 6.49 3.22
CA HIS A 99 -16.37 6.27 3.29
C HIS A 99 -16.73 5.49 4.57
N ARG A 100 -17.72 5.97 5.31
CA ARG A 100 -18.05 5.49 6.66
C ARG A 100 -18.67 4.08 6.68
N ASP A 101 -19.61 3.82 5.78
CA ASP A 101 -20.32 2.56 5.74
C ASP A 101 -19.79 1.63 4.65
N ARG A 102 -20.00 0.32 4.85
CA ARG A 102 -19.49 -0.71 3.96
C ARG A 102 -20.08 -0.62 2.56
N GLN A 103 -21.35 -0.24 2.41
CA GLN A 103 -21.99 -0.19 1.11
C GLN A 103 -21.42 0.94 0.26
N SER A 104 -21.23 2.13 0.85
CA SER A 104 -20.57 3.26 0.19
C SER A 104 -19.14 2.95 -0.23
N ARG A 105 -18.37 2.23 0.59
CA ARG A 105 -17.01 1.78 0.22
C ARG A 105 -17.02 0.89 -1.02
N ILE A 106 -17.93 -0.09 -1.05
CA ILE A 106 -18.03 -1.03 -2.17
C ILE A 106 -18.51 -0.30 -3.42
N SER A 107 -19.58 0.50 -3.32
CA SER A 107 -20.12 1.23 -4.48
C SER A 107 -19.17 2.28 -5.03
N PHE A 108 -18.31 2.87 -4.19
CA PHE A 108 -17.22 3.73 -4.66
C PHE A 108 -16.15 2.90 -5.39
N ALA A 109 -15.68 1.79 -4.81
CA ALA A 109 -14.68 0.92 -5.46
C ALA A 109 -15.17 0.31 -6.79
N GLU A 110 -16.47 -0.01 -6.92
CA GLU A 110 -17.06 -0.57 -8.14
C GLU A 110 -16.96 0.38 -9.35
N LYS A 111 -16.92 1.69 -9.12
CA LYS A 111 -16.84 2.69 -10.18
C LYS A 111 -15.41 3.07 -10.58
N MET A 112 -14.40 2.54 -9.89
CA MET A 112 -13.01 2.96 -10.07
C MET A 112 -12.54 2.83 -11.52
N GLN A 113 -12.89 1.73 -12.20
CA GLN A 113 -12.45 1.51 -13.57
C GLN A 113 -12.98 2.57 -14.55
N GLU A 114 -14.14 3.17 -14.26
CA GLU A 114 -14.79 4.18 -15.10
C GLU A 114 -14.39 5.60 -14.69
N ASP A 115 -14.30 5.85 -13.38
CA ASP A 115 -14.16 7.20 -12.81
C ASP A 115 -12.69 7.61 -12.60
N ALA A 116 -11.74 6.66 -12.48
CA ALA A 116 -10.32 6.96 -12.30
C ALA A 116 -9.65 7.30 -13.64
N PHE A 117 -8.92 8.40 -13.69
CA PHE A 117 -8.29 8.92 -14.91
C PHE A 117 -6.79 9.21 -14.77
N SER A 118 -6.23 9.24 -13.55
CA SER A 118 -4.79 9.42 -13.33
C SER A 118 -4.01 8.11 -13.23
N PHE A 119 -4.70 6.96 -13.21
CA PHE A 119 -4.08 5.64 -13.10
C PHE A 119 -3.64 5.11 -14.48
N PRO A 120 -2.52 4.38 -14.59
CA PRO A 120 -2.06 3.84 -15.86
C PRO A 120 -3.08 2.88 -16.49
N THR A 121 -3.43 3.11 -17.77
CA THR A 121 -4.42 2.28 -18.49
C THR A 121 -4.05 0.79 -18.54
N GLY A 122 -2.75 0.46 -18.52
CA GLY A 122 -2.28 -0.93 -18.48
C GLY A 122 -2.47 -1.65 -17.13
N HIS A 123 -2.79 -0.91 -16.06
CA HIS A 123 -2.91 -1.45 -14.70
C HIS A 123 -4.29 -1.20 -14.07
N ILE A 124 -5.11 -0.29 -14.62
CA ILE A 124 -6.39 0.13 -14.01
C ILE A 124 -7.34 -1.04 -13.73
N GLU A 125 -7.41 -2.04 -14.62
CA GLU A 125 -8.27 -3.21 -14.42
C GLU A 125 -7.83 -4.04 -13.21
N GLU A 126 -6.52 -4.33 -13.10
CA GLU A 126 -5.96 -5.11 -11.99
C GLU A 126 -6.09 -4.35 -10.66
N VAL A 127 -5.80 -3.05 -10.68
CA VAL A 127 -5.93 -2.19 -9.49
C VAL A 127 -7.40 -2.12 -9.06
N ALA A 128 -8.33 -1.86 -9.97
CA ALA A 128 -9.76 -1.76 -9.64
C ALA A 128 -10.30 -3.08 -9.06
N ALA A 129 -9.92 -4.22 -9.64
CA ALA A 129 -10.29 -5.54 -9.13
C ALA A 129 -9.76 -5.77 -7.70
N LEU A 130 -8.50 -5.42 -7.44
CA LEU A 130 -7.88 -5.56 -6.12
C LEU A 130 -8.51 -4.63 -5.08
N VAL A 131 -8.76 -3.37 -5.44
CA VAL A 131 -9.40 -2.37 -4.57
C VAL A 131 -10.83 -2.79 -4.21
N LEU A 132 -11.58 -3.33 -5.18
CA LEU A 132 -12.93 -3.86 -4.93
C LEU A 132 -12.89 -5.09 -4.01
N ALA A 133 -11.94 -6.01 -4.20
CA ALA A 133 -11.74 -7.15 -3.32
C ALA A 133 -11.42 -6.70 -1.89
N ALA A 134 -10.55 -5.70 -1.73
CA ALA A 134 -10.21 -5.09 -0.46
C ALA A 134 -11.44 -4.42 0.21
N ALA A 135 -12.22 -3.64 -0.53
CA ALA A 135 -13.44 -2.97 -0.04
C ALA A 135 -14.50 -3.96 0.49
N ARG A 136 -14.57 -5.15 -0.11
CA ARG A 136 -15.51 -6.21 0.30
C ARG A 136 -15.04 -6.97 1.54
N ALA A 137 -13.73 -7.02 1.79
CA ALA A 137 -13.13 -7.74 2.90
C ALA A 137 -13.29 -7.02 4.25
N ARG A 138 -13.21 -7.77 5.35
CA ARG A 138 -13.15 -7.20 6.70
C ARG A 138 -11.83 -6.52 7.01
N ASN A 139 -10.74 -7.02 6.41
CA ASN A 139 -9.40 -6.45 6.49
C ASN A 139 -8.86 -6.31 5.06
N GLY A 140 -9.32 -5.28 4.35
CA GLY A 140 -8.95 -5.03 2.95
C GLY A 140 -7.47 -4.71 2.76
N TRP A 141 -6.84 -4.15 3.78
CA TRP A 141 -5.40 -3.94 3.82
C TRP A 141 -4.63 -5.28 3.63
N ARG A 142 -5.03 -6.32 4.39
CA ARG A 142 -4.41 -7.65 4.25
C ARG A 142 -4.57 -8.24 2.85
N VAL A 143 -5.69 -7.98 2.17
CA VAL A 143 -5.93 -8.43 0.79
C VAL A 143 -4.95 -7.78 -0.18
N ILE A 144 -4.72 -6.46 -0.04
CA ILE A 144 -3.76 -5.73 -0.87
C ILE A 144 -2.33 -6.25 -0.63
N HIS A 145 -1.98 -6.47 0.63
CA HIS A 145 -0.68 -7.05 1.00
C HIS A 145 -0.49 -8.47 0.45
N GLU A 146 -1.44 -9.37 0.65
CA GLU A 146 -1.33 -10.77 0.19
C GLU A 146 -1.28 -10.89 -1.34
N ALA A 147 -1.87 -9.93 -2.08
CA ALA A 147 -1.82 -9.89 -3.54
C ALA A 147 -0.47 -9.40 -4.09
N SER A 148 0.27 -8.61 -3.30
CA SER A 148 1.57 -8.06 -3.69
C SER A 148 2.76 -8.83 -3.10
N VAL A 149 2.51 -9.71 -2.13
CA VAL A 149 3.51 -10.56 -1.46
C VAL A 149 3.61 -11.93 -2.13
N ILE A 150 4.84 -12.43 -2.14
CA ILE A 150 5.22 -13.79 -2.53
C ILE A 150 4.37 -14.83 -1.76
N HIS A 151 3.46 -15.53 -2.44
CA HIS A 151 3.10 -16.92 -2.08
C HIS A 151 4.11 -17.89 -2.71
N GLU A 152 5.39 -17.72 -2.39
CA GLU A 152 6.28 -18.87 -2.34
C GLU A 152 5.81 -19.69 -1.15
N ILE A 153 4.86 -20.58 -1.46
CA ILE A 153 4.96 -21.98 -1.07
C ILE A 153 6.46 -22.23 -0.87
N ARG A 154 6.97 -22.60 0.31
CA ARG A 154 7.15 -24.00 0.73
C ARG A 154 7.30 -25.03 -0.42
N ARG A 155 7.66 -24.61 -1.63
CA ARG A 155 7.76 -25.35 -2.90
C ARG A 155 9.18 -25.86 -3.10
N HIS A 156 10.02 -25.74 -2.07
CA HIS A 156 11.28 -26.46 -1.92
C HIS A 156 11.27 -27.44 -0.73
N VAL A 157 10.10 -27.83 -0.21
CA VAL A 157 10.00 -28.94 0.77
C VAL A 157 9.20 -30.14 0.24
N LYS A 158 8.65 -30.10 -0.98
CA LYS A 158 8.01 -31.29 -1.59
C LYS A 158 8.30 -31.43 -3.08
N THR A 159 9.58 -31.56 -3.43
CA THR A 159 9.98 -32.26 -4.66
C THR A 159 11.13 -33.21 -4.32
N VAL A 160 10.76 -34.46 -4.04
CA VAL A 160 11.54 -35.71 -4.19
C VAL A 160 12.76 -35.86 -3.25
N GLY A 161 12.78 -36.73 -2.23
CA GLY A 161 11.91 -37.88 -2.02
C GLY A 161 12.10 -38.97 -3.06
N ARG A 162 13.34 -39.30 -3.42
CA ARG A 162 13.79 -40.62 -3.92
C ARG A 162 15.25 -40.81 -3.57
#